data_AF-A0A9X1PAZ1-F1
#
_entry.id   AF-A0A9X1PAZ1-F1
#
_cell.length_a   1.000
_cell.length_b   1.000
_cell.length_c   1.000
_cell.angle_alpha   90.00
_cell.angle_beta   90.00
_cell.angle_gamma   90.00
#
_symmetry.space_group_name_H-M   'P 1'
#
loop_
_entity.id
_entity.type
_entity.pdbx_description
1 polymer ?
#
loop_
_entity_poly.entity_id
_entity_poly.type
_entity_poly.pdbx_seq_one_letter_code
_entity_poly.pdbx_strand_id
1 'polypeptide(L)'
;MTYLSAQPQFTTSWDEICYPVHPVWLADLLPDYEIMATDKQQLIVGQPFRGTKTIFGIQSADYAIIPNVLIREVVDKLFSDYKLEIKYTSTGEFSINIIFPEQLSIGGEQLQRSMILTNSYNGKTPFSVQGKTLTAMLDGSGIPGTSMYRAVCQNGLMGWADSFSELPKYRSWLKERGQGKEKKQGPNSSAIAKKDATNRKIHHSRQTPELFQEQLYELLAGQDYKSPTLTTTVYEHFQQKSFGRADEKLLKTMPIPVQLAKQAYERLKLEQRLFDQDSSYWLMYNAVNHALFNARSSLTLNDRYKLDEKVFHQLAASSLI
;
A
#
# COMPACT_ATOMS: atom_id res chain seq x y z
N MET A 1 -10.79 23.71 7.36
CA MET A 1 -9.90 22.53 7.52
C MET A 1 -8.62 22.80 6.76
N THR A 2 -7.51 23.02 7.46
CA THR A 2 -6.19 23.19 6.83
C THR A 2 -5.78 21.82 6.29
N TYR A 3 -5.84 21.63 4.97
CA TYR A 3 -5.25 20.43 4.35
C TYR A 3 -3.74 20.52 4.56
N LEU A 4 -3.23 19.82 5.58
CA LEU A 4 -1.80 19.66 5.76
C LEU A 4 -1.30 18.83 4.59
N SER A 5 -0.79 19.50 3.56
CA SER A 5 0.03 18.85 2.54
C SER A 5 1.23 18.24 3.27
N ALA A 6 1.34 16.93 3.29
CA ALA A 6 2.48 16.24 3.87
C ALA A 6 3.38 15.74 2.74
N GLN A 7 4.67 16.02 2.87
CA GLN A 7 5.67 15.29 2.12
C GLN A 7 5.99 14.02 2.93
N PRO A 8 5.85 12.82 2.34
CA PRO A 8 6.31 11.61 3.00
C PRO A 8 7.79 11.73 3.36
N GLN A 9 8.11 11.45 4.62
CA GLN A 9 9.47 11.31 5.12
C GLN A 9 9.92 9.87 4.91
N PHE A 10 11.23 9.69 4.77
CA PHE A 10 11.87 8.41 4.52
C PHE A 10 12.70 7.97 5.71
N THR A 11 12.63 6.69 6.06
CA THR A 11 13.52 6.08 7.05
C THR A 11 13.78 4.62 6.74
N THR A 12 14.91 4.12 7.25
CA THR A 12 15.31 2.70 7.20
C THR A 12 15.32 2.07 8.59
N SER A 13 14.82 2.78 9.61
CA SER A 13 14.82 2.34 11.00
C SER A 13 13.40 2.17 11.54
N TRP A 14 13.16 1.03 12.18
CA TRP A 14 11.93 0.81 12.94
C TRP A 14 11.78 1.78 14.10
N ASP A 15 12.87 2.19 14.73
CA ASP A 15 12.84 3.00 15.95
C ASP A 15 12.22 4.40 15.70
N GLU A 16 12.24 4.88 14.45
CA GLU A 16 11.61 6.15 14.08
C GLU A 16 10.08 6.07 13.99
N ILE A 17 9.51 4.86 13.82
CA ILE A 17 8.05 4.63 13.67
C ILE A 17 7.44 3.75 14.77
N CYS A 18 8.25 3.04 15.54
CA CYS A 18 7.87 2.19 16.66
C CYS A 18 7.93 2.96 17.99
N TYR A 19 7.24 4.09 18.06
CA TYR A 19 7.08 4.85 19.30
C TYR A 19 5.76 4.49 20.00
N PRO A 20 5.66 4.70 21.33
CA PRO A 20 4.44 4.44 22.07
C PRO A 20 3.26 5.25 21.53
N VAL A 21 2.15 4.55 21.27
CA VAL A 21 0.86 5.12 20.87
C VAL A 21 -0.23 4.44 21.70
N HIS A 22 -1.15 5.21 22.23
CA HIS A 22 -2.24 4.70 23.06
C HIS A 22 -3.50 5.57 22.93
N PRO A 23 -4.69 4.97 23.11
CA PRO A 23 -5.91 5.73 23.26
C PRO A 23 -5.94 6.45 24.62
N VAL A 24 -6.44 7.68 24.64
CA VAL A 24 -6.71 8.47 25.85
C VAL A 24 -8.15 8.98 25.77
N TRP A 25 -8.92 8.89 26.85
CA TRP A 25 -10.27 9.43 26.83
C TRP A 25 -10.25 10.95 26.73
N LEU A 26 -11.12 11.50 25.90
CA LEU A 26 -11.25 12.96 25.77
C LEU A 26 -11.62 13.61 27.12
N ALA A 27 -12.40 12.90 27.94
CA ALA A 27 -12.81 13.33 29.29
C ALA A 27 -11.61 13.52 30.23
N ASP A 28 -10.60 12.65 30.14
CA ASP A 28 -9.40 12.73 30.97
C ASP A 28 -8.54 13.95 30.62
N LEU A 29 -8.64 14.43 29.38
CA LEU A 29 -7.89 15.60 28.89
C LEU A 29 -8.63 16.92 29.07
N LEU A 30 -9.94 16.89 29.25
CA LEU A 30 -10.80 18.06 29.43
C LEU A 30 -11.71 17.87 30.66
N PRO A 31 -11.15 17.71 31.87
CA PRO A 31 -11.90 17.30 33.06
C PRO A 31 -12.96 18.33 33.50
N ASP A 32 -12.79 19.60 33.13
CA ASP A 32 -13.70 20.68 33.51
C ASP A 32 -14.87 20.90 32.54
N TYR A 33 -14.95 20.08 31.48
CA TYR A 33 -15.96 20.20 30.44
C TYR A 33 -16.90 18.98 30.44
N GLU A 34 -18.20 19.22 30.36
CA GLU A 34 -19.16 18.16 30.09
C GLU A 34 -19.10 17.78 28.61
N ILE A 35 -18.61 16.58 28.34
CA ILE A 35 -18.56 16.05 26.97
C ILE A 35 -19.93 15.49 26.61
N MET A 36 -20.66 16.23 25.77
CA MET A 36 -21.91 15.74 25.18
C MET A 36 -21.66 14.46 24.38
N ALA A 37 -22.63 13.54 24.40
CA ALA A 37 -22.51 12.23 23.76
C ALA A 37 -22.06 12.35 22.30
N THR A 38 -20.80 12.00 22.03
CA THR A 38 -20.25 11.90 20.69
C THR A 38 -19.76 10.47 20.46
N ASP A 39 -19.80 10.02 19.21
CA ASP A 39 -19.18 8.76 18.79
C ASP A 39 -17.64 8.82 18.85
N LYS A 40 -17.05 9.97 19.22
CA LYS A 40 -15.61 10.26 19.15
C LYS A 40 -15.06 10.57 20.53
N GLN A 41 -14.85 9.52 21.30
CA GLN A 41 -14.59 9.60 22.73
C GLN A 41 -13.11 9.42 23.08
N GLN A 42 -12.30 8.91 22.15
CA GLN A 42 -10.88 8.63 22.36
C GLN A 42 -9.99 9.45 21.43
N LEU A 43 -8.88 9.93 21.98
CA LEU A 43 -7.77 10.52 21.25
C LEU A 43 -6.66 9.48 21.10
N ILE A 44 -6.17 9.32 19.88
CA ILE A 44 -4.97 8.51 19.62
C ILE A 44 -3.75 9.40 19.80
N VAL A 45 -3.05 9.20 20.90
CA VAL A 45 -1.91 10.03 21.30
C VAL A 45 -0.63 9.23 21.21
N GLY A 46 0.42 9.86 20.70
CA GLY A 46 1.77 9.31 20.73
C GLY A 46 2.82 10.40 20.62
N GLN A 47 4.08 9.99 20.68
CA GLN A 47 5.21 10.91 20.54
C GLN A 47 6.17 10.38 19.48
N PRO A 48 6.17 10.93 18.26
CA PRO A 48 7.14 10.59 17.23
C PRO A 48 8.58 10.71 17.73
N PHE A 49 9.49 9.95 17.14
CA PHE A 49 10.92 10.07 17.43
C PHE A 49 11.40 11.51 17.23
N ARG A 50 12.00 12.09 18.29
CA ARG A 50 12.42 13.51 18.35
C ARG A 50 11.29 14.53 18.10
N GLY A 51 10.04 14.10 18.19
CA GLY A 51 8.85 14.92 18.01
C GLY A 51 8.20 15.33 19.32
N THR A 52 7.22 16.21 19.21
CA THR A 52 6.33 16.58 20.30
C THR A 52 5.20 15.57 20.45
N LYS A 53 4.62 15.47 21.66
CA LYS A 53 3.37 14.73 21.85
C LYS A 53 2.33 15.22 20.84
N THR A 54 1.72 14.28 20.15
CA THR A 54 0.85 14.54 19.00
C THR A 54 -0.44 13.73 19.14
N ILE A 55 -1.56 14.37 18.83
CA ILE A 55 -2.85 13.70 18.66
C ILE A 55 -2.96 13.34 17.17
N PHE A 56 -2.94 12.05 16.86
CA PHE A 56 -3.02 11.55 15.48
C PHE A 56 -4.45 11.47 14.97
N GLY A 57 -5.41 11.21 15.86
CA GLY A 57 -6.81 11.06 15.48
C GLY A 57 -7.75 11.12 16.67
N ILE A 58 -9.03 11.31 16.35
CA ILE A 58 -10.14 11.24 17.30
C ILE A 58 -11.04 10.10 16.82
N GLN A 59 -11.21 9.08 17.65
CA GLN A 59 -11.83 7.81 17.30
C GLN A 59 -12.94 7.45 18.28
N SER A 60 -13.73 6.45 17.91
CA SER A 60 -14.72 5.85 18.81
C SER A 60 -14.07 5.09 19.95
N ALA A 61 -14.83 4.87 21.02
CA ALA A 61 -14.40 4.12 22.20
C ALA A 61 -13.88 2.69 21.87
N ASP A 62 -14.41 2.14 20.78
CA ASP A 62 -14.16 0.79 20.31
C ASP A 62 -13.03 0.68 19.27
N TYR A 63 -12.32 1.78 19.00
CA TYR A 63 -11.25 1.77 18.00
C TYR A 63 -9.99 1.09 18.54
N ALA A 64 -9.60 -0.01 17.90
CA ALA A 64 -8.33 -0.67 18.16
C ALA A 64 -7.20 -0.03 17.34
N ILE A 65 -6.21 0.54 18.04
CA ILE A 65 -4.96 1.00 17.44
C ILE A 65 -4.01 -0.19 17.27
N ILE A 66 -3.29 -0.26 16.15
CA ILE A 66 -2.24 -1.26 15.90
C ILE A 66 -0.89 -0.55 15.97
N PRO A 67 -0.13 -0.67 17.08
CA PRO A 67 1.22 -0.14 17.16
C PRO A 67 2.17 -0.81 16.15
N ASN A 68 3.03 -0.02 15.51
CA ASN A 68 4.02 -0.55 14.55
C ASN A 68 5.00 -1.56 15.17
N VAL A 69 5.20 -1.53 16.50
CA VAL A 69 6.03 -2.54 17.19
C VAL A 69 5.47 -3.95 17.01
N LEU A 70 4.15 -4.14 16.97
CA LEU A 70 3.53 -5.45 16.75
C LEU A 70 3.84 -5.98 15.35
N ILE A 71 3.87 -5.07 14.35
CA ILE A 71 4.25 -5.40 12.96
C ILE A 71 5.71 -5.82 12.90
N ARG A 72 6.61 -5.03 13.52
CA ARG A 72 8.04 -5.33 13.59
C ARG A 72 8.28 -6.71 14.20
N GLU A 73 7.67 -7.00 15.35
CA GLU A 73 7.85 -8.28 16.05
C GLU A 73 7.49 -9.49 15.18
N VAL A 74 6.41 -9.40 14.39
CA VAL A 74 6.02 -10.47 13.46
C VAL A 74 6.99 -10.57 12.28
N VAL A 75 7.42 -9.44 11.71
CA VAL A 75 8.39 -9.42 10.61
C VAL A 75 9.74 -9.98 11.05
N ASP A 76 10.29 -9.49 12.16
CA ASP A 76 11.59 -9.93 12.72
C ASP A 76 11.57 -11.42 13.10
N LYS A 77 10.40 -11.96 13.48
CA LYS A 77 10.22 -13.39 13.78
C LYS A 77 10.25 -14.26 12.52
N LEU A 78 9.73 -13.77 11.40
CA LEU A 78 9.59 -14.55 10.16
C LEU A 78 10.78 -14.39 9.21
N PHE A 79 11.41 -13.22 9.21
CA PHE A 79 12.43 -12.85 8.23
C PHE A 79 13.67 -12.32 8.95
N SER A 80 14.79 -13.01 8.75
CA SER A 80 16.09 -12.63 9.35
C SER A 80 16.98 -11.81 8.42
N ASP A 81 16.72 -11.83 7.10
CA ASP A 81 17.50 -11.13 6.08
C ASP A 81 16.57 -10.29 5.21
N TYR A 82 16.25 -9.08 5.68
CA TYR A 82 15.49 -8.10 4.94
C TYR A 82 16.07 -6.70 5.10
N LYS A 83 15.87 -5.85 4.09
CA LYS A 83 16.09 -4.40 4.19
C LYS A 83 14.77 -3.71 4.47
N LEU A 84 14.82 -2.71 5.34
CA LEU A 84 13.64 -1.92 5.71
C LEU A 84 13.67 -0.58 4.98
N GLU A 85 12.56 -0.23 4.33
CA GLU A 85 12.32 1.14 3.88
C GLU A 85 10.90 1.59 4.17
N ILE A 86 10.78 2.69 4.89
CA ILE A 86 9.51 3.21 5.35
C ILE A 86 9.30 4.61 4.81
N LYS A 87 8.12 4.85 4.25
CA LYS A 87 7.60 6.18 3.98
C LYS A 87 6.50 6.50 4.97
N TYR A 88 6.64 7.60 5.69
CA TYR A 88 5.66 7.99 6.70
C TYR A 88 5.34 9.48 6.66
N THR A 89 4.19 9.87 7.20
CA THR A 89 3.76 11.27 7.26
C THR A 89 3.70 11.77 8.70
N SER A 90 3.78 13.08 8.88
CA SER A 90 3.57 13.72 10.18
C SER A 90 2.14 13.53 10.72
N THR A 91 1.21 13.09 9.87
CA THR A 91 -0.18 12.75 10.24
C THR A 91 -0.32 11.29 10.72
N GLY A 92 0.78 10.55 10.85
CA GLY A 92 0.78 9.18 11.37
C GLY A 92 0.28 8.14 10.37
N GLU A 93 0.58 8.31 9.08
CA GLU A 93 0.40 7.25 8.08
C GLU A 93 1.75 6.62 7.74
N PHE A 94 1.75 5.31 7.50
CA PHE A 94 2.96 4.53 7.24
C PHE A 94 2.79 3.62 6.03
N SER A 95 3.81 3.58 5.18
CA SER A 95 4.03 2.59 4.12
C SER A 95 5.38 1.94 4.42
N ILE A 96 5.34 0.68 4.82
CA ILE A 96 6.46 -0.10 5.32
C ILE A 96 6.82 -1.13 4.24
N ASN A 97 8.00 -1.00 3.65
CA ASN A 97 8.52 -1.94 2.66
C ASN A 97 9.53 -2.86 3.35
N ILE A 98 9.20 -4.14 3.39
CA ILE A 98 10.11 -5.22 3.78
C ILE A 98 10.70 -5.76 2.48
N ILE A 99 11.98 -5.50 2.23
CA ILE A 99 12.64 -5.78 0.95
C ILE A 99 13.52 -7.02 1.12
N PHE A 100 13.28 -8.02 0.29
CA PHE A 100 13.95 -9.31 0.34
C PHE A 100 15.16 -9.37 -0.61
N PRO A 101 16.12 -10.29 -0.40
CA PRO A 101 17.30 -10.41 -1.24
C PRO A 101 17.00 -10.93 -2.65
N GLU A 102 15.87 -11.64 -2.86
CA GLU A 102 15.48 -12.16 -4.16
C GLU A 102 15.28 -11.04 -5.17
N GLN A 103 15.84 -11.24 -6.37
CA GLN A 103 15.77 -10.28 -7.46
C GLN A 103 15.05 -10.86 -8.67
N LEU A 104 14.44 -9.96 -9.42
CA LEU A 104 13.83 -10.21 -10.73
C LEU A 104 14.30 -9.13 -11.70
N SER A 105 14.70 -9.54 -12.90
CA SER A 105 15.05 -8.61 -13.96
C SER A 105 13.81 -8.21 -14.76
N ILE A 106 13.56 -6.91 -14.90
CA ILE A 106 12.59 -6.36 -15.85
C ILE A 106 13.36 -5.46 -16.81
N GLY A 107 13.49 -5.89 -18.07
CA GLY A 107 14.40 -5.24 -19.02
C GLY A 107 15.85 -5.30 -18.51
N GLY A 108 16.51 -4.15 -18.46
CA GLY A 108 17.88 -3.99 -17.96
C GLY A 108 17.99 -3.70 -16.46
N GLU A 109 16.88 -3.71 -15.72
CA GLU A 109 16.85 -3.35 -14.30
C GLU A 109 16.59 -4.56 -13.41
N GLN A 110 17.31 -4.60 -12.28
CA GLN A 110 17.06 -5.56 -11.21
C GLN A 110 16.11 -4.97 -10.16
N LEU A 111 14.96 -5.61 -10.01
CA LEU A 111 14.00 -5.32 -8.96
C LEU A 111 14.19 -6.30 -7.83
N GLN A 112 14.09 -5.83 -6.59
CA GLN A 112 14.06 -6.71 -5.43
C GLN A 112 12.62 -7.08 -5.11
N ARG A 113 12.37 -8.30 -4.62
CA ARG A 113 11.06 -8.63 -4.06
C ARG A 113 10.80 -7.84 -2.79
N SER A 114 9.55 -7.50 -2.55
CA SER A 114 9.17 -6.81 -1.33
C SER A 114 7.76 -7.14 -0.86
N MET A 115 7.54 -6.84 0.41
CA MET A 115 6.23 -6.77 1.02
C MET A 115 5.93 -5.36 1.46
N ILE A 116 4.77 -4.86 1.04
CA ILE A 116 4.28 -3.55 1.42
C ILE A 116 3.20 -3.72 2.49
N LEU A 117 3.46 -3.21 3.69
CA LEU A 117 2.46 -3.07 4.74
C LEU A 117 2.07 -1.60 4.86
N THR A 118 0.79 -1.30 4.97
CA THR A 118 0.32 0.04 5.32
C THR A 118 -0.28 0.03 6.70
N ASN A 119 -0.01 1.07 7.48
CA ASN A 119 -0.64 1.27 8.78
C ASN A 119 -0.95 2.76 8.98
N SER A 120 -1.84 3.10 9.91
CA SER A 120 -2.11 4.47 10.28
C SER A 120 -2.62 4.62 11.70
N TYR A 121 -2.18 5.68 12.36
CA TYR A 121 -2.64 6.09 13.68
C TYR A 121 -3.77 7.14 13.62
N ASN A 122 -4.04 7.70 12.44
CA ASN A 122 -5.13 8.67 12.26
C ASN A 122 -6.47 8.02 11.85
N GLY A 123 -6.49 6.70 11.65
CA GLY A 123 -7.68 5.91 11.27
C GLY A 123 -8.22 6.14 9.86
N LYS A 124 -7.58 6.96 9.03
CA LYS A 124 -7.99 7.18 7.62
C LYS A 124 -7.56 6.06 6.68
N THR A 125 -6.49 5.37 7.05
CA THR A 125 -5.89 4.30 6.24
C THR A 125 -5.92 3.01 7.06
N PRO A 126 -6.70 1.99 6.63
CA PRO A 126 -6.73 0.72 7.34
C PRO A 126 -5.38 0.01 7.24
N PHE A 127 -5.10 -0.87 8.21
CA PHE A 127 -3.99 -1.79 8.07
C PHE A 127 -4.20 -2.66 6.83
N SER A 128 -3.17 -2.76 5.99
CA SER A 128 -3.20 -3.58 4.79
C SER A 128 -1.85 -4.24 4.53
N VAL A 129 -1.89 -5.41 3.90
CA VAL A 129 -0.71 -6.11 3.38
C VAL A 129 -0.91 -6.22 1.88
N GLN A 130 0.04 -5.75 1.08
CA GLN A 130 -0.03 -5.81 -0.37
C GLN A 130 -1.33 -5.20 -0.93
N GLY A 131 -1.79 -4.10 -0.34
CA GLY A 131 -2.99 -3.38 -0.75
C GLY A 131 -4.32 -4.01 -0.34
N LYS A 132 -4.34 -5.14 0.37
CA LYS A 132 -5.57 -5.74 0.91
C LYS A 132 -5.65 -5.59 2.42
N THR A 133 -6.82 -5.20 2.90
CA THR A 133 -7.07 -5.08 4.34
C THR A 133 -7.13 -6.45 4.99
N LEU A 134 -6.77 -6.52 6.27
CA LEU A 134 -6.78 -7.77 7.03
C LEU A 134 -8.16 -8.46 6.98
N THR A 135 -9.26 -7.69 7.10
CA THR A 135 -10.63 -8.21 6.98
C THR A 135 -10.89 -8.86 5.62
N ALA A 136 -10.49 -8.21 4.53
CA ALA A 136 -10.69 -8.77 3.19
C ALA A 136 -9.93 -10.09 2.99
N MET A 137 -8.75 -10.21 3.59
CA MET A 137 -7.95 -11.44 3.52
C MET A 137 -8.57 -12.59 4.33
N LEU A 138 -9.07 -12.30 5.54
CA LEU A 138 -9.73 -13.29 6.41
C LEU A 138 -11.05 -13.82 5.82
N ASP A 139 -11.72 -13.03 4.98
CA ASP A 139 -12.91 -13.47 4.24
C ASP A 139 -12.58 -14.38 3.04
N GLY A 140 -11.32 -14.80 2.89
CA GLY A 140 -10.88 -15.69 1.81
C GLY A 140 -10.81 -14.99 0.45
N SER A 141 -10.92 -13.66 0.41
CA SER A 141 -10.86 -12.87 -0.83
C SER A 141 -9.42 -12.65 -1.30
N GLY A 142 -8.79 -13.77 -1.68
CA GLY A 142 -7.64 -13.83 -2.57
C GLY A 142 -6.27 -13.76 -1.89
N ILE A 143 -5.32 -14.42 -2.57
CA ILE A 143 -3.89 -14.41 -2.24
C ILE A 143 -3.38 -12.96 -2.27
N PRO A 144 -2.63 -12.49 -1.26
CA PRO A 144 -1.92 -11.21 -1.31
C PRO A 144 -1.11 -11.11 -2.62
N GLY A 145 -1.14 -9.95 -3.26
CA GLY A 145 -0.26 -9.71 -4.40
C GLY A 145 1.20 -9.73 -3.98
N THR A 146 2.11 -9.92 -4.93
CA THR A 146 3.54 -9.73 -4.68
C THR A 146 3.91 -8.30 -4.99
N SER A 147 4.75 -7.68 -4.16
CA SER A 147 5.32 -6.38 -4.48
C SER A 147 6.76 -6.52 -4.92
N MET A 148 7.18 -5.54 -5.70
CA MET A 148 8.56 -5.36 -6.09
C MET A 148 9.07 -4.05 -5.49
N TYR A 149 10.38 -3.92 -5.42
CA TYR A 149 11.05 -2.75 -4.91
C TYR A 149 12.13 -2.33 -5.90
N ARG A 150 12.13 -1.04 -6.23
CA ARG A 150 13.05 -0.45 -7.20
C ARG A 150 14.00 0.51 -6.51
N ALA A 151 15.24 0.06 -6.29
CA ALA A 151 16.25 0.81 -5.54
C ALA A 151 16.55 2.19 -6.12
N VAL A 152 16.53 2.33 -7.46
CA VAL A 152 16.81 3.62 -8.15
C VAL A 152 15.81 4.73 -7.79
N CYS A 153 14.59 4.36 -7.43
CA CYS A 153 13.51 5.28 -7.08
C CYS A 153 13.12 5.25 -5.61
N GLN A 154 13.71 4.35 -4.83
CA GLN A 154 13.37 4.11 -3.43
C GLN A 154 11.85 3.99 -3.22
N ASN A 155 11.23 3.08 -3.95
CA ASN A 155 9.79 2.89 -3.96
C ASN A 155 9.40 1.42 -4.12
N GLY A 156 8.31 1.06 -3.43
CA GLY A 156 7.60 -0.19 -3.65
C GLY A 156 6.63 -0.08 -4.82
N LEU A 157 6.56 -1.14 -5.62
CA LEU A 157 5.68 -1.34 -6.74
C LEU A 157 4.70 -2.45 -6.39
N MET A 158 3.41 -2.12 -6.25
CA MET A 158 2.41 -3.08 -5.81
C MET A 158 2.04 -4.07 -6.92
N GLY A 159 1.73 -5.30 -6.52
CA GLY A 159 1.20 -6.38 -7.36
C GLY A 159 -0.24 -6.19 -7.86
N TRP A 160 -0.53 -5.09 -8.56
CA TRP A 160 -1.90 -4.71 -8.92
C TRP A 160 -2.63 -5.70 -9.84
N ALA A 161 -1.92 -6.50 -10.63
CA ALA A 161 -2.54 -7.54 -11.46
C ALA A 161 -2.69 -8.88 -10.74
N ASP A 162 -2.09 -9.06 -9.57
CA ASP A 162 -1.96 -10.39 -8.92
C ASP A 162 -3.29 -10.89 -8.32
N SER A 163 -4.33 -10.06 -8.28
CA SER A 163 -5.68 -10.52 -7.96
C SER A 163 -6.26 -11.48 -9.01
N PHE A 164 -5.78 -11.39 -10.26
CA PHE A 164 -6.24 -12.21 -11.37
C PHE A 164 -5.40 -13.47 -11.50
N SER A 165 -6.02 -14.60 -11.88
CA SER A 165 -5.29 -15.86 -12.00
C SER A 165 -4.39 -15.93 -13.23
N GLU A 166 -4.75 -15.24 -14.31
CA GLU A 166 -4.07 -15.35 -15.61
C GLU A 166 -4.24 -14.10 -16.47
N LEU A 167 -3.30 -13.87 -17.37
CA LEU A 167 -3.26 -12.71 -18.26
C LEU A 167 -4.49 -12.56 -19.17
N PRO A 168 -5.06 -13.62 -19.78
CA PRO A 168 -6.26 -13.49 -20.61
C PRO A 168 -7.46 -12.92 -19.85
N LYS A 169 -7.71 -13.37 -18.61
CA LYS A 169 -8.80 -12.84 -17.77
C LYS A 169 -8.59 -11.38 -17.44
N TYR A 170 -7.36 -11.01 -17.07
CA TYR A 170 -7.02 -9.62 -16.81
C TYR A 170 -7.22 -8.74 -18.04
N ARG A 171 -6.80 -9.19 -19.23
CA ARG A 171 -7.03 -8.48 -20.51
C ARG A 171 -8.51 -8.31 -20.82
N SER A 172 -9.34 -9.34 -20.63
CA SER A 172 -10.79 -9.23 -20.82
C SER A 172 -11.41 -8.20 -19.88
N TRP A 173 -11.01 -8.21 -18.60
CA TRP A 173 -11.43 -7.22 -17.62
C TRP A 173 -11.04 -5.78 -18.01
N LEU A 174 -9.82 -5.57 -18.51
CA LEU A 174 -9.37 -4.26 -19.01
C LEU A 174 -10.23 -3.77 -20.21
N LYS A 175 -10.62 -4.67 -21.12
CA LYS A 175 -11.47 -4.34 -22.29
C LYS A 175 -12.86 -3.86 -21.90
N GLU A 176 -13.41 -4.38 -20.81
CA GLU A 176 -14.71 -3.97 -20.25
C GLU A 176 -14.62 -2.65 -19.44
N ARG A 177 -13.57 -1.84 -19.68
CA ARG A 177 -13.24 -0.59 -18.97
C ARG A 177 -12.98 -0.78 -17.47
N GLY A 178 -12.56 -1.97 -17.04
CA GLY A 178 -12.24 -2.24 -15.65
C GLY A 178 -13.43 -2.10 -14.69
N GLN A 179 -14.65 -2.39 -15.15
CA GLN A 179 -15.82 -2.36 -14.29
C GLN A 179 -15.89 -3.62 -13.41
N GLY A 180 -15.85 -3.42 -12.08
CA GLY A 180 -16.01 -4.47 -11.07
C GLY A 180 -14.71 -5.17 -10.67
N LYS A 181 -14.65 -5.78 -9.48
CA LYS A 181 -13.57 -6.71 -9.10
C LYS A 181 -13.92 -8.10 -9.64
N GLU A 182 -12.94 -8.90 -10.08
CA GLU A 182 -13.18 -10.30 -10.46
C GLU A 182 -13.85 -11.04 -9.29
N LYS A 183 -15.14 -11.38 -9.42
CA LYS A 183 -15.80 -12.33 -8.52
C LYS A 183 -15.33 -13.72 -8.92
N LYS A 184 -14.28 -14.24 -8.27
CA LYS A 184 -13.96 -15.66 -8.42
C LYS A 184 -15.11 -16.49 -7.87
N GLN A 185 -15.72 -17.31 -8.74
CA GLN A 185 -16.40 -18.52 -8.31
C GLN A 185 -15.31 -19.45 -7.80
N GLY A 186 -15.21 -19.61 -6.47
CA GLY A 186 -14.26 -20.54 -5.87
C GLY A 186 -14.58 -21.97 -6.32
N PRO A 187 -13.56 -22.84 -6.53
CA PRO A 187 -13.80 -24.27 -6.59
C PRO A 187 -14.39 -24.68 -5.23
N ASN A 188 -15.37 -25.59 -5.24
CA ASN A 188 -16.01 -26.14 -4.05
C ASN A 188 -14.99 -26.51 -2.96
N SER A 189 -14.71 -25.59 -2.04
CA SER A 189 -14.07 -25.91 -0.77
C SER A 189 -15.15 -26.54 0.09
N SER A 190 -15.16 -27.87 0.02
CA SER A 190 -15.83 -28.82 0.89
C SER A 190 -16.12 -28.28 2.30
N ALA A 191 -17.41 -28.33 2.67
CA ALA A 191 -18.02 -28.64 3.97
C ALA A 191 -17.54 -28.01 5.30
N ILE A 192 -16.39 -27.32 5.39
CA ILE A 192 -15.87 -26.74 6.64
C ILE A 192 -16.32 -25.27 6.78
N ALA A 193 -16.60 -24.57 5.68
CA ALA A 193 -16.97 -23.15 5.68
C ALA A 193 -18.45 -22.83 5.99
N LYS A 194 -19.31 -23.83 6.17
CA LYS A 194 -20.76 -23.60 6.35
C LYS A 194 -21.23 -23.44 7.80
N LYS A 195 -20.37 -23.58 8.81
CA LYS A 195 -20.77 -23.44 10.22
C LYS A 195 -20.55 -22.05 10.85
N ASP A 196 -19.75 -21.16 10.25
CA ASP A 196 -19.39 -19.87 10.86
C ASP A 196 -19.79 -18.62 10.05
N ALA A 197 -20.71 -18.75 9.10
CA ALA A 197 -21.11 -17.65 8.23
C ALA A 197 -22.05 -16.60 8.89
N THR A 198 -22.45 -16.78 10.14
CA THR A 198 -23.36 -15.87 10.86
C THR A 198 -22.67 -14.84 11.75
N ASN A 199 -21.33 -14.84 11.87
CA ASN A 199 -20.61 -13.94 12.80
C ASN A 199 -19.48 -13.08 12.21
N ARG A 200 -19.32 -13.00 10.88
CA ARG A 200 -18.21 -12.25 10.25
C ARG A 200 -18.52 -10.79 9.92
N LYS A 201 -19.02 -10.05 10.90
CA LYS A 201 -18.67 -8.62 11.00
C LYS A 201 -17.62 -8.53 12.10
N ILE A 202 -16.35 -8.65 11.71
CA ILE A 202 -15.25 -8.34 12.61
C ILE A 202 -15.37 -6.85 12.93
N HIS A 203 -16.05 -6.53 14.04
CA HIS A 203 -15.95 -5.21 14.64
C HIS A 203 -14.49 -5.05 15.07
N HIS A 204 -13.84 -3.97 14.63
CA HIS A 204 -12.49 -3.60 15.08
C HIS A 204 -12.35 -3.58 16.62
N SER A 205 -13.48 -3.50 17.34
CA SER A 205 -13.59 -3.57 18.80
C SER A 205 -13.11 -4.88 19.46
N ARG A 206 -12.80 -5.94 18.70
CA ARG A 206 -12.34 -7.23 19.25
C ARG A 206 -10.91 -7.64 18.85
N GLN A 207 -10.17 -6.78 18.15
CA GLN A 207 -8.75 -7.06 17.87
C GLN A 207 -7.89 -6.76 19.09
N THR A 208 -7.43 -7.81 19.78
CA THR A 208 -6.34 -7.66 20.75
C THR A 208 -4.99 -7.64 20.03
N PRO A 209 -3.94 -7.06 20.63
CA PRO A 209 -2.58 -7.13 20.09
C PRO A 209 -2.14 -8.54 19.71
N GLU A 210 -2.43 -9.53 20.56
CA GLU A 210 -2.03 -10.92 20.39
C GLU A 210 -2.73 -11.56 19.19
N LEU A 211 -4.06 -11.35 19.07
CA LEU A 211 -4.83 -11.84 17.94
C LEU A 211 -4.36 -11.21 16.63
N PHE A 212 -4.03 -9.92 16.64
CA PHE A 212 -3.47 -9.25 15.48
C PHE A 212 -2.13 -9.87 15.05
N GLN A 213 -1.23 -10.13 16.00
CA GLN A 213 0.08 -10.73 15.70
C GLN A 213 -0.05 -12.15 15.16
N GLU A 214 -0.95 -12.96 15.73
CA GLU A 214 -1.24 -14.31 15.23
C GLU A 214 -1.77 -14.27 13.78
N GLN A 215 -2.77 -13.42 13.52
CA GLN A 215 -3.34 -13.25 12.18
C GLN A 215 -2.31 -12.75 11.17
N LEU A 216 -1.46 -11.80 11.56
CA LEU A 216 -0.40 -11.31 10.70
C LEU A 216 0.65 -12.40 10.45
N TYR A 217 1.05 -13.15 11.48
CA TYR A 217 2.03 -14.22 11.36
C TYR A 217 1.56 -15.29 10.38
N GLU A 218 0.34 -15.81 10.54
CA GLU A 218 -0.24 -16.81 9.64
C GLU A 218 -0.31 -16.30 8.19
N LEU A 219 -0.71 -15.05 8.02
CA LEU A 219 -0.78 -14.40 6.72
C LEU A 219 0.58 -14.34 6.02
N LEU A 220 1.63 -13.94 6.76
CA LEU A 220 2.95 -13.74 6.18
C LEU A 220 3.72 -15.05 5.98
N ALA A 221 3.50 -16.05 6.84
CA ALA A 221 4.14 -17.36 6.78
C ALA A 221 3.65 -18.21 5.59
N GLY A 222 2.38 -18.05 5.19
CA GLY A 222 1.75 -18.82 4.10
C GLY A 222 2.06 -18.31 2.68
N GLN A 223 2.89 -17.28 2.54
CA GLN A 223 3.18 -16.65 1.26
C GLN A 223 4.35 -17.34 0.54
N ASP A 224 4.12 -17.87 -0.65
CA ASP A 224 5.19 -18.32 -1.54
C ASP A 224 5.68 -17.15 -2.39
N TYR A 225 6.79 -16.55 -1.98
CA TYR A 225 7.39 -15.42 -2.69
C TYR A 225 8.21 -15.85 -3.92
N LYS A 226 8.33 -17.15 -4.26
CA LYS A 226 9.32 -17.60 -5.25
C LYS A 226 8.87 -17.53 -6.71
N SER A 227 7.57 -17.52 -6.98
CA SER A 227 7.06 -17.59 -8.36
C SER A 227 6.95 -16.20 -9.03
N PRO A 228 7.19 -16.09 -10.35
CA PRO A 228 6.82 -14.90 -11.11
C PRO A 228 5.31 -14.66 -11.01
N THR A 229 4.91 -13.40 -10.97
CA THR A 229 3.50 -13.02 -10.81
C THR A 229 2.94 -12.34 -12.03
N LEU A 230 1.61 -12.26 -12.11
CA LEU A 230 0.97 -11.65 -13.26
C LEU A 230 1.41 -10.19 -13.43
N THR A 231 1.61 -9.46 -12.33
CA THR A 231 2.12 -8.09 -12.35
C THR A 231 3.49 -8.01 -13.01
N THR A 232 4.38 -8.97 -12.74
CA THR A 232 5.70 -9.00 -13.37
C THR A 232 5.62 -9.21 -14.88
N THR A 233 4.71 -10.06 -15.35
CA THR A 233 4.45 -10.22 -16.79
C THR A 233 3.90 -8.94 -17.42
N VAL A 234 3.07 -8.19 -16.70
CA VAL A 234 2.59 -6.87 -17.17
C VAL A 234 3.74 -5.86 -17.24
N TYR A 235 4.67 -5.88 -16.29
CA TYR A 235 5.87 -5.03 -16.34
C TYR A 235 6.76 -5.34 -17.54
N GLU A 236 6.94 -6.61 -17.91
CA GLU A 236 7.66 -6.97 -19.14
C GLU A 236 6.99 -6.39 -20.39
N HIS A 237 5.65 -6.44 -20.46
CA HIS A 237 4.90 -5.79 -21.54
C HIS A 237 5.04 -4.26 -21.53
N PHE A 238 5.09 -3.63 -20.35
CA PHE A 238 5.38 -2.19 -20.22
C PHE A 238 6.76 -1.83 -20.74
N GLN A 239 7.76 -2.67 -20.48
CA GLN A 239 9.12 -2.44 -20.94
C GLN A 239 9.24 -2.56 -22.46
N GLN A 240 8.53 -3.51 -23.08
CA GLN A 240 8.55 -3.72 -24.53
C GLN A 240 7.82 -2.63 -25.32
N LYS A 241 6.87 -1.91 -24.70
CA LYS A 241 6.10 -0.88 -25.39
C LYS A 241 6.77 0.48 -25.31
N SER A 242 7.29 0.94 -26.45
CA SER A 242 7.84 2.29 -26.60
C SER A 242 6.76 3.34 -26.36
N PHE A 243 7.11 4.41 -25.65
CA PHE A 243 6.30 5.58 -25.42
C PHE A 243 6.70 6.67 -26.43
N GLY A 244 5.82 6.98 -27.38
CA GLY A 244 6.08 7.95 -28.45
C GLY A 244 5.37 9.30 -28.25
N ARG A 245 5.55 10.22 -29.21
CA ARG A 245 4.83 11.52 -29.22
C ARG A 245 3.30 11.37 -29.22
N ALA A 246 2.77 10.29 -29.77
CA ALA A 246 1.34 9.99 -29.74
C ALA A 246 0.82 9.74 -28.31
N ASP A 247 1.68 9.21 -27.43
CA ASP A 247 1.38 8.88 -26.04
C ASP A 247 1.63 10.04 -25.07
N GLU A 248 2.18 11.19 -25.50
CA GLU A 248 2.33 12.37 -24.63
C GLU A 248 1.00 12.88 -24.07
N LYS A 249 -0.10 12.61 -24.79
CA LYS A 249 -1.46 12.88 -24.30
C LYS A 249 -1.86 11.96 -23.16
N LEU A 250 -1.31 10.75 -23.08
CA LEU A 250 -1.60 9.75 -22.05
C LEU A 250 -1.26 10.28 -20.66
N LEU A 251 -0.11 10.94 -20.50
CA LEU A 251 0.28 11.60 -19.24
C LEU A 251 -0.71 12.67 -18.79
N LYS A 252 -1.27 13.41 -19.76
CA LYS A 252 -2.28 14.46 -19.48
C LYS A 252 -3.64 13.88 -19.12
N THR A 253 -3.93 12.65 -19.54
CA THR A 253 -5.18 11.93 -19.22
C THR A 253 -5.02 10.97 -18.05
N MET A 254 -3.84 10.88 -17.43
CA MET A 254 -3.66 10.08 -16.22
C MET A 254 -4.53 10.61 -15.07
N PRO A 255 -5.05 9.73 -14.20
CA PRO A 255 -5.95 10.09 -13.11
C PRO A 255 -5.18 10.68 -11.93
N ILE A 256 -4.12 11.46 -12.17
CA ILE A 256 -3.28 12.07 -11.14
C ILE A 256 -3.37 13.60 -11.20
N PRO A 257 -3.20 14.30 -10.06
CA PRO A 257 -3.12 15.76 -10.05
C PRO A 257 -2.07 16.31 -11.02
N VAL A 258 -2.38 17.42 -11.68
CA VAL A 258 -1.52 18.04 -12.72
C VAL A 258 -0.09 18.32 -12.22
N GLN A 259 0.06 18.72 -10.96
CA GLN A 259 1.37 18.95 -10.36
C GLN A 259 2.21 17.66 -10.25
N LEU A 260 1.57 16.53 -9.91
CA LEU A 260 2.24 15.23 -9.87
C LEU A 260 2.58 14.73 -11.27
N ALA A 261 1.71 14.97 -12.25
CA ALA A 261 2.00 14.66 -13.66
C ALA A 261 3.24 15.41 -14.17
N LYS A 262 3.41 16.69 -13.80
CA LYS A 262 4.61 17.47 -14.14
C LYS A 262 5.88 16.87 -13.52
N GLN A 263 5.83 16.53 -12.23
CA GLN A 263 6.96 15.89 -11.54
C GLN A 263 7.29 14.51 -12.11
N ALA A 264 6.28 13.73 -12.47
CA ALA A 264 6.47 12.45 -13.15
C ALA A 264 7.15 12.64 -14.50
N TYR A 265 6.78 13.67 -15.28
CA TYR A 265 7.44 13.95 -16.55
C TYR A 265 8.91 14.36 -16.40
N GLU A 266 9.24 15.16 -15.40
CA GLU A 266 10.63 15.50 -15.07
C GLU A 266 11.43 14.26 -14.64
N ARG A 267 10.82 13.40 -13.83
CA ARG A 267 11.42 12.14 -13.41
C ARG A 267 11.65 11.19 -14.59
N LEU A 268 10.69 11.07 -15.50
CA LEU A 268 10.83 10.26 -16.72
C LEU A 268 12.05 10.69 -17.52
N LYS A 269 12.22 11.99 -17.78
CA LYS A 269 13.40 12.52 -18.50
C LYS A 269 14.72 12.28 -17.78
N LEU A 270 14.71 12.23 -16.45
CA LEU A 270 15.89 11.88 -15.66
C LEU A 270 16.21 10.39 -15.83
N GLU A 271 15.21 9.52 -15.73
CA GLU A 271 15.41 8.07 -15.85
C GLU A 271 15.84 7.65 -17.26
N GLN A 272 15.28 8.25 -18.31
CA GLN A 272 15.75 8.01 -19.68
C GLN A 272 17.25 8.25 -19.84
N ARG A 273 17.76 9.34 -19.23
CA ARG A 273 19.20 9.67 -19.25
C ARG A 273 20.02 8.73 -18.39
N LEU A 274 19.46 8.28 -17.25
CA LEU A 274 20.14 7.38 -16.33
C LEU A 274 20.34 5.98 -16.93
N PHE A 275 19.34 5.48 -17.65
CA PHE A 275 19.36 4.13 -18.22
C PHE A 275 19.78 4.09 -19.69
N ASP A 276 20.04 5.24 -20.31
CA ASP A 276 20.33 5.37 -21.74
C ASP A 276 19.29 4.64 -22.61
N GLN A 277 18.01 4.85 -22.29
CA GLN A 277 16.88 4.18 -22.94
C GLN A 277 15.81 5.19 -23.37
N ASP A 278 15.15 4.87 -24.48
CA ASP A 278 13.96 5.58 -24.92
C ASP A 278 12.83 5.46 -23.89
N SER A 279 11.87 6.39 -23.94
CA SER A 279 10.71 6.32 -23.07
C SER A 279 9.95 5.02 -23.33
N SER A 280 9.60 4.30 -22.27
CA SER A 280 8.73 3.13 -22.31
C SER A 280 7.56 3.31 -21.35
N TYR A 281 6.53 2.48 -21.47
CA TYR A 281 5.44 2.45 -20.49
C TYR A 281 5.96 2.07 -19.10
N TRP A 282 7.06 1.31 -19.02
CA TRP A 282 7.74 0.96 -17.77
C TRP A 282 8.33 2.19 -17.09
N LEU A 283 9.14 2.98 -17.81
CA LEU A 283 9.70 4.21 -17.26
C LEU A 283 8.60 5.22 -16.89
N MET A 284 7.52 5.27 -17.69
CA MET A 284 6.36 6.12 -17.38
C MET A 284 5.68 5.75 -16.08
N TYR A 285 5.34 4.45 -15.91
CA TYR A 285 4.72 3.94 -14.68
C TYR A 285 5.58 4.27 -13.46
N ASN A 286 6.88 3.98 -13.54
CA ASN A 286 7.80 4.23 -12.44
C ASN A 286 7.95 5.70 -12.10
N ALA A 287 7.98 6.58 -13.10
CA ALA A 287 8.06 8.01 -12.87
C ALA A 287 6.80 8.56 -12.17
N VAL A 288 5.62 8.06 -12.54
CA VAL A 288 4.35 8.40 -11.87
C VAL A 288 4.32 7.85 -10.45
N ASN A 289 4.69 6.59 -10.24
CA ASN A 289 4.76 5.98 -8.91
C ASN A 289 5.74 6.76 -8.01
N HIS A 290 6.93 7.09 -8.52
CA HIS A 290 7.90 7.92 -7.81
C HIS A 290 7.30 9.28 -7.41
N ALA A 291 6.61 9.97 -8.31
CA ALA A 291 5.94 11.23 -7.99
C ALA A 291 4.85 11.04 -6.93
N LEU A 292 4.03 9.99 -7.05
CA LEU A 292 2.98 9.66 -6.09
C LEU A 292 3.50 9.40 -4.68
N PHE A 293 4.72 8.89 -4.49
CA PHE A 293 5.23 8.55 -3.16
C PHE A 293 6.32 9.46 -2.61
N ASN A 294 6.89 10.37 -3.42
CA ASN A 294 7.95 11.30 -2.97
C ASN A 294 7.51 12.77 -2.98
N ALA A 295 6.45 13.11 -3.72
CA ALA A 295 5.99 14.48 -3.82
C ALA A 295 5.20 14.93 -2.58
N ARG A 296 5.36 16.21 -2.21
CA ARG A 296 4.44 16.92 -1.33
C ARG A 296 3.07 17.03 -1.99
N SER A 297 2.03 16.52 -1.34
CA SER A 297 0.65 16.68 -1.80
C SER A 297 -0.33 16.59 -0.63
N SER A 298 -1.60 16.93 -0.87
CA SER A 298 -2.69 16.75 0.09
C SER A 298 -3.24 15.32 0.13
N LEU A 299 -2.71 14.42 -0.69
CA LEU A 299 -3.16 13.02 -0.75
C LEU A 299 -2.63 12.23 0.44
N THR A 300 -3.51 11.43 1.04
CA THR A 300 -3.12 10.40 2.00
C THR A 300 -2.28 9.31 1.33
N LEU A 301 -1.56 8.49 2.11
CA LEU A 301 -0.85 7.34 1.53
C LEU A 301 -1.81 6.37 0.83
N ASN A 302 -3.00 6.16 1.39
CA ASN A 302 -4.03 5.33 0.77
C ASN A 302 -4.52 5.90 -0.57
N ASP A 303 -4.73 7.21 -0.65
CA ASP A 303 -5.13 7.85 -1.92
C ASP A 303 -4.04 7.70 -2.98
N ARG A 304 -2.77 7.81 -2.59
CA ARG A 304 -1.62 7.60 -3.48
C ARG A 304 -1.61 6.16 -4.04
N TYR A 305 -1.86 5.15 -3.21
CA TYR A 305 -1.98 3.76 -3.68
C TYR A 305 -3.18 3.55 -4.61
N LYS A 306 -4.35 4.14 -4.33
CA LYS A 306 -5.51 4.07 -5.22
C LYS A 306 -5.26 4.72 -6.57
N LEU A 307 -4.48 5.80 -6.60
CA LEU A 307 -4.08 6.43 -7.85
C LEU A 307 -3.05 5.59 -8.61
N ASP A 308 -2.10 5.01 -7.90
CA ASP A 308 -1.10 4.09 -8.46
C ASP A 308 -1.76 2.88 -9.14
N GLU A 309 -2.72 2.24 -8.47
CA GLU A 309 -3.53 1.14 -9.03
C GLU A 309 -4.24 1.56 -10.33
N LYS A 310 -4.90 2.73 -10.34
CA LYS A 310 -5.58 3.25 -11.53
C LYS A 310 -4.61 3.54 -12.69
N VAL A 311 -3.46 4.14 -12.40
CA VAL A 311 -2.42 4.41 -13.40
C VAL A 311 -1.89 3.10 -13.98
N PHE A 312 -1.60 2.12 -13.12
CA PHE A 312 -1.17 0.80 -13.56
C PHE A 312 -2.19 0.17 -14.52
N HIS A 313 -3.47 0.12 -14.16
CA HIS A 313 -4.50 -0.47 -15.01
C HIS A 313 -4.72 0.32 -16.31
N GLN A 314 -4.65 1.65 -16.28
CA GLN A 314 -4.75 2.46 -17.50
C GLN A 314 -3.58 2.18 -18.45
N LEU A 315 -2.35 2.12 -17.94
CA LEU A 315 -1.18 1.75 -18.74
C LEU A 315 -1.29 0.32 -19.27
N ALA A 316 -1.80 -0.62 -18.46
CA ALA A 316 -2.03 -2.00 -18.86
C ALA A 316 -3.08 -2.12 -19.96
N ALA A 317 -4.17 -1.36 -19.88
CA ALA A 317 -5.16 -1.30 -20.96
C ALA A 317 -4.52 -0.77 -22.25
N SER A 318 -3.71 0.28 -22.15
CA SER A 318 -3.02 0.84 -23.31
C SER A 318 -1.89 -0.04 -23.84
N SER A 319 -1.29 -0.94 -23.05
CA SER A 319 -0.17 -1.78 -23.48
C SER A 319 -0.55 -3.19 -23.94
N LEU A 320 -1.61 -3.76 -23.36
CA LEU A 320 -2.03 -5.16 -23.58
C LEU A 320 -3.21 -5.32 -24.54
N ILE A 321 -3.93 -4.23 -24.84
CA ILE A 321 -5.05 -4.16 -25.79
C ILE A 321 -4.55 -3.50 -27.07
#